data_AF-A0A967G4K8-F1
#
_entry.id   AF-A0A967G4K8-F1
#
_cell.length_a   1.000
_cell.length_b   1.000
_cell.length_c   1.000
_cell.angle_alpha   90.00
_cell.angle_beta   90.00
_cell.angle_gamma   90.00
#
_symmetry.space_group_name_H-M   'P 1'
#
loop_
_entity.id
_entity.type
_entity.pdbx_description
1 polymer ?
#
loop_
_entity_poly.entity_id
_entity_poly.type
_entity_poly.pdbx_seq_one_letter_code
_entity_poly.pdbx_strand_id
1 'polypeptide(L)'
;VRALSLGGTMLIRLGEMEKAINWGKRALAIDPDEPIVQYNMACIYSLAGKIEQALDCFEIATQLGYASREWAENDIDLDPIRDQPRFQKALKKLN
;
A
#
# COMPACT_ATOMS: atom_id res chain seq x y z
N VAL A 1 -1.15 -14.92 8.96
CA VAL A 1 -1.42 -13.86 7.95
C VAL A 1 -0.09 -13.26 7.45
N ARG A 2 0.81 -14.07 6.90
CA ARG A 2 2.12 -13.64 6.33
C ARG A 2 2.11 -13.51 4.79
N ALA A 3 0.98 -13.84 4.16
CA ALA A 3 0.89 -14.08 2.73
C ALA A 3 0.81 -12.81 1.87
N LEU A 4 0.38 -11.66 2.44
CA LEU A 4 0.26 -10.39 1.70
C LEU A 4 1.54 -9.56 1.74
N SER A 5 2.28 -9.56 2.86
CA SER A 5 3.64 -9.01 2.92
C SER A 5 4.57 -9.66 1.89
N LEU A 6 4.34 -10.94 1.58
CA LEU A 6 5.04 -11.63 0.48
C LEU A 6 4.71 -11.04 -0.90
N GLY A 7 3.54 -10.48 -1.14
CA GLY A 7 3.15 -9.93 -2.46
C GLY A 7 3.93 -8.65 -2.82
N GLY A 8 3.97 -7.67 -1.92
CA GLY A 8 4.76 -6.44 -2.08
C GLY A 8 6.26 -6.69 -2.02
N THR A 9 6.71 -7.44 -0.99
CA THR A 9 8.13 -7.75 -0.81
C THR A 9 8.71 -8.64 -1.93
N MET A 10 7.98 -9.63 -2.48
CA MET A 10 8.52 -10.50 -3.54
C MET A 10 8.73 -9.78 -4.88
N LEU A 11 7.90 -8.79 -5.21
CA LEU A 11 8.05 -8.02 -6.44
C LEU A 11 9.20 -7.00 -6.36
N ILE A 12 9.54 -6.54 -5.15
CA ILE A 12 10.51 -5.46 -4.94
C ILE A 12 11.94 -5.99 -4.81
N ARG A 13 12.14 -7.18 -4.24
CA ARG A 13 13.48 -7.73 -3.97
C ARG A 13 14.26 -8.21 -5.20
N LEU A 14 13.71 -8.13 -6.42
CA LEU A 14 14.36 -8.60 -7.65
C LEU A 14 14.65 -7.50 -8.69
N GLY A 15 14.57 -6.22 -8.33
CA GLY A 15 14.75 -5.12 -9.31
C GLY A 15 13.54 -4.96 -10.25
N GLU A 16 12.40 -5.57 -9.90
CA GLU A 16 11.17 -5.56 -10.70
C GLU A 16 10.16 -4.49 -10.23
N MET A 17 10.61 -3.49 -9.46
CA MET A 17 9.76 -2.41 -8.94
C MET A 17 8.90 -1.74 -10.03
N GLU A 18 9.48 -1.47 -11.21
CA GLU A 18 8.75 -0.89 -12.32
C GLU A 18 7.67 -1.81 -12.89
N LYS A 19 7.95 -3.13 -12.94
CA LYS A 19 6.97 -4.13 -13.34
C LYS A 19 5.85 -4.20 -12.31
N ALA A 20 6.17 -4.22 -11.02
CA ALA A 20 5.17 -4.21 -9.94
C ALA A 20 4.20 -3.03 -10.09
N ILE A 21 4.74 -1.82 -10.32
CA ILE A 21 3.94 -0.62 -10.56
C ILE A 21 3.10 -0.76 -11.83
N ASN A 22 3.66 -1.29 -12.93
CA ASN A 22 2.91 -1.48 -14.17
C ASN A 22 1.74 -2.45 -13.98
N TRP A 23 1.98 -3.59 -13.32
CA TRP A 23 0.97 -4.60 -13.06
C TRP A 23 -0.13 -4.07 -12.15
N GLY A 24 0.22 -3.38 -11.07
CA GLY A 24 -0.77 -2.77 -10.20
C GLY A 24 -1.55 -1.63 -10.88
N LYS A 25 -0.92 -0.83 -11.75
CA LYS A 25 -1.65 0.13 -12.61
C LYS A 25 -2.64 -0.55 -13.55
N ARG A 26 -2.29 -1.70 -14.13
CA ARG A 26 -3.22 -2.49 -14.95
C ARG A 26 -4.36 -3.07 -14.13
N ALA A 27 -4.10 -3.51 -12.90
CA ALA A 27 -5.14 -3.97 -11.99
C ALA A 27 -6.11 -2.83 -11.64
N LEU A 28 -5.58 -1.66 -11.27
CA LEU A 28 -6.37 -0.45 -11.01
C LEU A 28 -7.13 0.08 -12.25
N ALA A 29 -6.66 -0.22 -13.46
CA ALA A 29 -7.39 0.12 -14.69
C ALA A 29 -8.61 -0.79 -14.94
N ILE A 30 -8.62 -2.00 -14.35
CA ILE A 30 -9.76 -2.93 -14.40
C ILE A 30 -10.74 -2.58 -13.29
N ASP A 31 -10.24 -2.41 -12.06
CA ASP A 31 -11.02 -1.99 -10.91
C ASP A 31 -10.25 -0.95 -10.08
N PRO A 32 -10.57 0.35 -10.24
CA PRO A 32 -9.93 1.41 -9.49
C PRO A 32 -10.21 1.36 -7.99
N ASP A 33 -11.30 0.72 -7.57
CA ASP A 33 -11.78 0.72 -6.18
C ASP A 33 -11.58 -0.64 -5.52
N GLU A 34 -10.74 -1.52 -6.07
CA GLU A 34 -10.40 -2.79 -5.44
C GLU A 34 -9.49 -2.55 -4.21
N PRO A 35 -9.97 -2.73 -2.96
CA PRO A 35 -9.29 -2.24 -1.77
C PRO A 35 -7.95 -2.95 -1.52
N ILE A 36 -7.87 -4.24 -1.87
CA ILE A 36 -6.64 -5.03 -1.76
C ILE A 36 -5.56 -4.50 -2.71
N VAL A 37 -5.95 -4.17 -3.95
CA VAL A 37 -5.02 -3.65 -4.97
C VAL A 37 -4.53 -2.27 -4.55
N GLN A 38 -5.42 -1.41 -4.05
CA GLN A 38 -5.03 -0.10 -3.52
C GLN A 38 -4.03 -0.23 -2.37
N TYR A 39 -4.25 -1.15 -1.41
CA TYR A 39 -3.29 -1.36 -0.33
C TYR A 39 -1.93 -1.87 -0.83
N ASN A 40 -1.94 -2.85 -1.74
CA ASN A 40 -0.71 -3.37 -2.33
C ASN A 40 0.05 -2.28 -3.11
N MET A 41 -0.66 -1.38 -3.79
CA MET A 41 -0.06 -0.24 -4.48
C MET A 41 0.52 0.79 -3.50
N ALA A 42 -0.10 0.97 -2.34
CA ALA A 42 0.47 1.77 -1.27
C ALA A 42 1.82 1.22 -0.81
N CYS A 43 1.90 -0.09 -0.53
CA CYS A 43 3.16 -0.77 -0.19
C CYS A 43 4.21 -0.62 -1.30
N ILE A 44 3.84 -0.84 -2.56
CA ILE A 44 4.74 -0.71 -3.70
C ILE A 44 5.29 0.71 -3.84
N TYR A 45 4.41 1.72 -3.78
CA TYR A 45 4.83 3.11 -3.90
C TYR A 45 5.64 3.58 -2.69
N SER A 46 5.30 3.12 -1.49
CA SER A 46 6.02 3.42 -0.25
C SER A 46 7.47 2.97 -0.38
N LEU A 47 7.69 1.71 -0.75
CA LEU A 47 9.02 1.14 -0.97
C LEU A 47 9.74 1.72 -2.20
N ALA A 48 9.01 2.25 -3.18
CA ALA A 48 9.59 2.98 -4.31
C ALA A 48 9.98 4.43 -3.99
N GLY A 49 9.77 4.91 -2.75
CA GLY A 49 9.99 6.30 -2.37
C GLY A 49 8.97 7.27 -2.97
N LYS A 50 7.88 6.75 -3.55
CA LYS A 50 6.80 7.52 -4.17
C LYS A 50 5.75 7.88 -3.12
N ILE A 51 6.16 8.72 -2.16
CA ILE A 51 5.45 8.97 -0.90
C ILE A 51 4.00 9.44 -1.12
N GLU A 52 3.75 10.44 -1.97
CA GLU A 52 2.39 10.94 -2.19
C GLU A 52 1.46 9.88 -2.79
N GLN A 53 1.96 9.12 -3.77
CA GLN A 53 1.17 8.07 -4.43
C GLN A 53 0.88 6.90 -3.49
N ALA A 54 1.81 6.61 -2.58
CA ALA A 54 1.60 5.62 -1.54
C ALA A 54 0.49 6.04 -0.57
N LEU A 55 0.51 7.31 -0.14
CA LEU A 55 -0.50 7.88 0.74
C LEU A 55 -1.88 7.92 0.08
N ASP A 56 -1.96 8.30 -1.19
CA ASP A 56 -3.23 8.29 -1.96
C ASP A 56 -3.84 6.88 -1.98
N CYS A 57 -3.05 5.87 -2.36
CA CYS A 57 -3.48 4.48 -2.40
C CYS A 57 -3.87 3.94 -1.02
N PHE A 58 -3.11 4.28 0.03
CA PHE A 58 -3.39 3.86 1.40
C PHE A 58 -4.70 4.47 1.91
N GLU A 59 -4.93 5.76 1.66
CA GLU A 59 -6.16 6.43 2.03
C GLU A 59 -7.38 5.83 1.33
N ILE A 60 -7.27 5.48 0.05
CA ILE A 60 -8.36 4.81 -0.69
C ILE A 60 -8.64 3.42 -0.09
N ALA A 61 -7.61 2.60 0.09
CA ALA A 61 -7.77 1.25 0.64
C ALA A 61 -8.47 1.26 2.02
N THR A 62 -8.06 2.18 2.89
CA THR A 62 -8.62 2.32 4.24
C THR A 62 -10.03 2.91 4.23
N GLN A 63 -10.34 3.84 3.32
CA GLN A 63 -11.70 4.35 3.13
C GLN A 63 -12.68 3.27 2.66
N LEU A 64 -12.21 2.31 1.86
CA LEU A 64 -12.97 1.17 1.39
C LEU A 64 -13.06 0.03 2.43
N GLY A 65 -12.57 0.25 3.65
CA GLY A 65 -12.68 -0.70 4.76
C GLY A 65 -11.60 -1.79 4.77
N TYR A 66 -10.51 -1.62 4.02
CA TYR A 66 -9.41 -2.57 3.99
C TYR A 66 -8.26 -2.15 4.92
N ALA A 67 -7.61 -3.18 5.50
CA ALA A 67 -6.63 -3.11 6.58
C ALA A 67 -7.20 -2.69 7.96
N SER A 68 -6.71 -3.32 9.01
CA SER A 68 -6.90 -2.85 10.39
C SER A 68 -5.78 -1.90 10.79
N ARG A 69 -6.00 -1.10 11.83
CA ARG A 69 -4.94 -0.25 12.38
C ARG A 69 -3.72 -1.08 12.77
N GLU A 70 -3.94 -2.14 13.53
CA GLU A 70 -2.88 -3.05 14.00
C GLU A 70 -2.05 -3.60 12.85
N TRP A 71 -2.70 -3.98 11.75
CA TRP A 71 -2.01 -4.46 10.56
C TRP A 71 -1.12 -3.36 9.95
N ALA A 72 -1.71 -2.20 9.65
CA ALA A 72 -1.01 -1.12 8.96
C ALA A 72 0.13 -0.51 9.80
N GLU A 73 0.01 -0.48 11.12
CA GLU A 73 1.06 -0.01 12.04
C GLU A 73 2.30 -0.92 12.07
N ASN A 74 2.13 -2.21 11.76
CA ASN A 74 3.19 -3.21 11.81
C ASN A 74 3.70 -3.64 10.42
N ASP A 75 3.08 -3.14 9.34
CA ASP A 75 3.51 -3.43 7.98
C ASP A 75 4.79 -2.66 7.64
N ILE A 76 5.89 -3.41 7.45
CA ILE A 76 7.21 -2.85 7.15
C ILE A 76 7.26 -2.21 5.77
N ASP A 77 6.38 -2.61 4.85
CA ASP A 77 6.32 -2.01 3.51
C ASP A 77 5.85 -0.55 3.59
N LEU A 78 5.21 -0.16 4.70
CA LEU A 78 4.73 1.18 4.98
C LEU A 78 5.68 2.00 5.87
N ASP A 79 6.83 1.45 6.29
CA ASP A 79 7.85 2.18 7.06
C ASP A 79 8.23 3.54 6.44
N PRO A 80 8.48 3.65 5.11
CA PRO A 80 8.82 4.93 4.47
C PRO A 80 7.76 6.03 4.61
N ILE A 81 6.49 5.67 4.78
CA ILE A 81 5.38 6.62 4.90
C ILE A 81 4.83 6.73 6.32
N ARG A 82 5.35 5.94 7.28
CA ARG A 82 4.76 5.79 8.62
C ARG A 82 4.69 7.11 9.38
N ASP A 83 5.71 7.94 9.29
CA ASP A 83 5.77 9.22 10.01
C ASP A 83 5.01 10.35 9.29
N GLN A 84 4.39 10.08 8.13
CA GLN A 84 3.67 11.10 7.39
C GLN A 84 2.37 11.50 8.11
N PRO A 85 2.08 12.81 8.24
CA PRO A 85 0.84 13.26 8.91
C PRO A 85 -0.43 12.68 8.29
N ARG A 86 -0.45 12.49 6.97
CA ARG A 86 -1.55 11.85 6.23
C ARG A 86 -1.75 10.39 6.66
N PHE A 87 -0.67 9.63 6.75
CA PHE A 87 -0.69 8.24 7.21
C PHE A 87 -1.24 8.13 8.63
N GLN A 88 -0.70 8.93 9.55
CA GLN A 88 -1.14 8.98 10.95
C GLN A 88 -2.62 9.39 11.08
N LYS A 89 -3.09 10.31 10.24
CA LYS A 89 -4.50 10.70 10.20
C LYS A 89 -5.39 9.56 9.69
N ALA A 90 -4.95 8.81 8.68
CA ALA A 90 -5.67 7.65 8.15
C ALA A 90 -5.74 6.51 9.18
N LEU A 91 -4.63 6.18 9.85
CA LEU A 91 -4.59 5.18 10.93
C LEU A 91 -5.59 5.48 12.05
N LYS A 92 -5.72 6.75 12.45
CA LYS A 92 -6.66 7.17 13.50
C LYS A 92 -8.13 6.89 13.16
N LYS A 93 -8.46 6.71 11.88
CA LYS A 93 -9.81 6.37 11.42
C LYS A 93 -10.06 4.86 11.36
N LEU A 94 -9.00 4.06 11.39
CA LEU A 94 -9.09 2.61 11.45
C LEU A 94 -9.34 2.17 12.90
N ASN A 95 -10.17 1.13 13.03
CA ASN A 95 -10.41 0.43 14.30
C ASN A 95 -9.26 -0.51 14.66
#